data_AF-A0A0C1Z1H7-F1
#
_entry.id   AF-A0A0C1Z1H7-F1
#
_cell.length_a   1.000
_cell.length_b   1.000
_cell.length_c   1.000
_cell.angle_alpha   90.00
_cell.angle_beta   90.00
_cell.angle_gamma   90.00
#
_symmetry.space_group_name_H-M   'P 1'
#
loop_
_entity.id
_entity.type
_entity.pdbx_description
1 polymer ?
#
loop_
_entity_poly.entity_id
_entity_poly.type
_entity_poly.pdbx_seq_one_letter_code
_entity_poly.pdbx_strand_id
1 'polypeptide(L)'
;MNPVNGLKVYAMPDPLAKGFTRSQIKEAMYQLTADPEQEALMLEAEPFAIMDAAYVEGERVEAHDGFILDAVTTSYATFPRTMKALARALNRSLSSSNITVTDHEVGEPKKNNLFATVAAQFILSDGQAVSVVFHAPDEDPKVFKPDDVVIAFRWLLNKRDITQVVAPEMNKGKMREVSLSTIGKRIGNIAAANSETFQAKQKEVTESRNELASLQESSNALLDELNTLTTEVAQLEGRDKELEHMVTVKSDELAERQRYNDSLREKIAALKAAQPEPEPSPEPSQGEGEPQPEENTALERFKLVEPSLFKDVVASISTIAAIDRGEEKGLTRSLFVSSIVNKLKTRHNNGQSEVVDAALDFISEAQKSLDKPIISARNGVWSLHSNAAGSKEEKDENAAPDAPETPSTPEDTPTETPDTPDESQKGENDDMNEQSVGDKPQAVLTLENIVNGVHDDVAADDVLEMIEEASEELEKLGLVEEYDALIGSAVEKYAELDEKQE
;
A
#
# COMPACT_ATOMS: atom_id res chain seq x y z
N MET A 1 22.45 -0.54 66.10
CA MET A 1 23.37 -1.23 67.02
C MET A 1 22.88 -2.66 67.24
N ASN A 2 23.76 -3.62 66.93
CA ASN A 2 23.80 -5.07 67.26
C ASN A 2 22.59 -6.02 66.98
N PRO A 3 22.85 -7.30 66.63
CA PRO A 3 22.40 -7.91 65.39
C PRO A 3 21.96 -9.37 65.63
N VAL A 4 20.71 -9.63 66.00
CA VAL A 4 20.25 -11.01 66.20
C VAL A 4 18.82 -11.14 65.68
N ASN A 5 18.70 -11.67 64.46
CA ASN A 5 17.49 -12.33 63.91
C ASN A 5 16.24 -11.49 63.57
N GLY A 6 16.33 -10.58 62.62
CA GLY A 6 15.14 -10.08 61.92
C GLY A 6 15.49 -9.12 60.79
N LEU A 7 14.88 -9.34 59.62
CA LEU A 7 14.81 -8.35 58.55
C LEU A 7 14.51 -6.97 59.15
N LYS A 8 15.30 -5.96 58.78
CA LYS A 8 14.96 -4.57 59.07
C LYS A 8 13.77 -4.18 58.17
N VAL A 9 12.56 -4.40 58.65
CA VAL A 9 11.39 -3.72 58.09
C VAL A 9 11.41 -2.29 58.63
N TYR A 10 11.63 -1.31 57.76
CA TYR A 10 11.38 0.08 58.08
C TYR A 10 9.85 0.27 58.18
N ALA A 11 9.30 0.13 59.39
CA ALA A 11 7.92 0.47 59.68
C ALA A 11 7.83 1.95 60.02
N MET A 12 7.89 2.82 59.02
CA MET A 12 7.32 4.16 59.13
C MET A 12 6.07 4.22 58.23
N PRO A 13 4.91 4.68 58.74
CA PRO A 13 3.78 4.99 57.88
C PRO A 13 4.20 6.15 56.96
N ASP A 14 4.09 5.97 55.65
CA ASP A 14 4.39 7.01 54.68
C ASP A 14 3.32 8.14 54.80
N PRO A 15 3.70 9.37 55.18
CA PRO A 15 2.78 10.49 55.28
C PRO A 15 2.32 11.02 53.90
N LEU A 16 2.82 10.46 52.79
CA LEU A 16 2.51 10.83 51.41
C LEU A 16 1.90 9.69 50.57
N ALA A 17 1.59 8.55 51.17
CA ALA A 17 0.91 7.44 50.47
C ALA A 17 -0.56 7.79 50.15
N LYS A 18 -0.78 8.55 49.07
CA LYS A 18 -1.90 8.23 48.19
C LYS A 18 -1.41 7.15 47.25
N GLY A 19 -1.64 5.89 47.63
CA GLY A 19 -1.69 4.84 46.61
C GLY A 19 -2.69 5.24 45.53
N PHE A 20 -2.49 4.77 44.30
CA PHE A 20 -3.49 4.97 43.25
C PHE A 20 -4.85 4.52 43.78
N THR A 21 -5.84 5.40 43.70
CA THR A 21 -7.21 5.01 44.03
C THR A 21 -7.62 3.89 43.07
N ARG A 22 -8.60 3.07 43.45
CA ARG A 22 -9.17 2.08 42.52
C ARG A 22 -9.59 2.71 41.19
N SER A 23 -10.03 3.96 41.19
CA SER A 23 -10.36 4.70 39.96
C SER A 23 -9.11 5.03 39.15
N GLN A 24 -8.03 5.50 39.77
CA GLN A 24 -6.79 5.81 39.06
C GLN A 24 -6.09 4.57 38.49
N ILE A 25 -6.12 3.44 39.22
CA ILE A 25 -5.63 2.16 38.70
C ILE A 25 -6.52 1.71 37.53
N LYS A 26 -7.84 1.82 37.70
CA LYS A 26 -8.80 1.45 36.65
C LYS A 26 -8.62 2.33 35.41
N GLU A 27 -8.35 3.61 35.58
CA GLU A 27 -8.16 4.57 34.50
C GLU A 27 -6.80 4.42 33.81
N ALA A 28 -5.73 4.16 34.55
CA ALA A 28 -4.43 3.84 33.95
C ALA A 28 -4.45 2.49 33.22
N MET A 29 -5.10 1.47 33.80
CA MET A 29 -5.32 0.19 33.11
C MET A 29 -6.22 0.39 31.90
N TYR A 30 -7.29 1.16 32.02
CA TYR A 30 -8.17 1.50 30.90
C TYR A 30 -7.41 2.24 29.81
N GLN A 31 -6.56 3.23 30.10
CA GLN A 31 -5.74 3.86 29.07
C GLN A 31 -4.81 2.87 28.35
N LEU A 32 -4.23 1.91 29.08
CA LEU A 32 -3.35 0.87 28.52
C LEU A 32 -4.08 -0.27 27.80
N THR A 33 -5.39 -0.43 28.01
CA THR A 33 -6.19 -1.55 27.47
C THR A 33 -7.49 -1.13 26.78
N ALA A 34 -7.76 0.18 26.65
CA ALA A 34 -8.94 0.70 25.97
C ALA A 34 -8.77 0.66 24.46
N ASP A 35 -7.52 0.71 24.01
CA ASP A 35 -7.13 0.50 22.63
C ASP A 35 -6.67 -0.97 22.48
N PRO A 36 -7.34 -1.77 21.65
CA PRO A 36 -6.93 -3.15 21.35
C PRO A 36 -5.47 -3.27 20.89
N GLU A 37 -4.93 -2.24 20.23
CA GLU A 37 -3.52 -2.21 19.81
C GLU A 37 -2.57 -2.05 21.00
N GLN A 38 -2.91 -1.20 21.97
CA GLN A 38 -2.10 -1.02 23.18
C GLN A 38 -2.15 -2.25 24.09
N GLU A 39 -3.29 -2.92 24.18
CA GLU A 39 -3.40 -4.20 24.88
C GLU A 39 -2.54 -5.28 24.20
N ALA A 40 -2.54 -5.33 22.86
CA ALA A 40 -1.71 -6.25 22.09
C ALA A 40 -0.21 -5.98 22.33
N LEU A 41 0.22 -4.71 22.37
CA LEU A 41 1.60 -4.33 22.68
C LEU A 41 2.05 -4.84 24.05
N MET A 42 1.17 -4.90 25.05
CA MET A 42 1.47 -5.40 26.39
C MET A 42 1.69 -6.91 26.42
N LEU A 43 1.13 -7.62 25.44
CA LEU A 43 1.31 -9.05 25.30
C LEU A 43 2.61 -9.39 24.59
N GLU A 44 3.21 -8.52 23.78
CA GLU A 44 4.47 -8.79 23.08
C GLU A 44 5.67 -9.03 24.01
N ALA A 45 6.52 -9.99 23.64
CA ALA A 45 7.78 -10.20 24.32
C ALA A 45 8.77 -9.04 24.04
N GLU A 46 9.23 -8.39 25.11
CA GLU A 46 10.26 -7.34 25.00
C GLU A 46 11.63 -7.97 24.74
N PRO A 47 12.38 -7.52 23.71
CA PRO A 47 13.75 -8.00 23.48
C PRO A 47 14.64 -7.75 24.70
N PHE A 48 15.52 -8.72 25.00
CA PHE A 48 16.38 -8.65 26.19
C PHE A 48 17.15 -7.34 26.29
N ALA A 49 17.76 -6.90 25.19
CA ALA A 49 18.59 -5.70 25.15
C ALA A 49 17.81 -4.42 25.51
N ILE A 50 16.54 -4.32 25.10
CA ILE A 50 15.70 -3.16 25.40
C ILE A 50 15.29 -3.19 26.87
N MET A 51 14.80 -4.34 27.36
CA MET A 51 14.43 -4.51 28.77
C MET A 51 15.62 -4.24 29.71
N ASP A 52 16.80 -4.78 29.39
CA ASP A 52 18.03 -4.63 30.17
C ASP A 52 18.66 -3.22 30.05
N ALA A 53 18.29 -2.42 29.03
CA ALA A 53 18.69 -1.03 28.90
C ALA A 53 17.69 -0.04 29.52
N ALA A 54 16.41 -0.40 29.63
CA ALA A 54 15.36 0.44 30.19
C ALA A 54 15.65 0.90 31.64
N TYR A 55 16.50 0.17 32.35
CA TYR A 55 16.91 0.50 33.72
C TYR A 55 18.26 1.25 33.81
N VAL A 56 18.83 1.65 32.67
CA VAL A 56 20.17 2.27 32.54
C VAL A 56 20.08 3.72 32.09
N GLU A 57 19.10 4.05 31.24
CA GLU A 57 18.96 5.38 30.64
C GLU A 57 17.77 6.17 31.23
N GLY A 58 18.08 7.29 31.90
CA GLY A 58 17.32 8.53 31.79
C GLY A 58 15.96 8.68 32.50
N GLU A 59 15.96 8.79 33.83
CA GLU A 59 15.32 9.87 34.63
C GLU A 59 15.61 9.57 36.11
N ARG A 60 15.59 10.59 36.99
CA ARG A 60 15.65 10.31 38.43
C ARG A 60 14.41 9.53 38.78
N VAL A 61 14.58 8.28 39.25
CA VAL A 61 13.58 7.71 40.17
C VAL A 61 13.61 8.62 41.38
N GLU A 62 12.69 9.58 41.43
CA GLU A 62 12.51 10.48 42.58
C GLU A 62 12.35 9.60 43.82
N ALA A 63 12.72 10.11 44.99
CA ALA A 63 12.69 9.36 46.26
C ALA A 63 11.27 8.92 46.71
N HIS A 64 10.28 9.02 45.82
CA HIS A 64 8.85 8.80 46.05
C HIS A 64 8.25 7.66 45.20
N ASP A 65 9.05 6.96 44.39
CA ASP A 65 8.56 5.82 43.60
C ASP A 65 8.56 4.51 44.41
N GLY A 66 7.44 4.28 45.12
CA GLY A 66 6.90 2.95 45.45
C GLY A 66 7.74 2.04 46.35
N PHE A 67 7.06 1.07 46.99
CA PHE A 67 7.73 0.01 47.72
C PHE A 67 8.51 -0.88 46.75
N ILE A 68 9.84 -0.97 46.93
CA ILE A 68 10.64 -2.04 46.32
C ILE A 68 10.20 -3.36 46.99
N LEU A 69 9.41 -4.15 46.27
CA LEU A 69 8.93 -5.45 46.75
C LEU A 69 9.97 -6.52 46.47
N ASP A 70 10.80 -6.79 47.47
CA ASP A 70 11.86 -7.80 47.44
C ASP A 70 11.27 -9.21 47.39
N ALA A 71 11.41 -9.93 46.28
CA ALA A 71 10.80 -11.26 46.11
C ALA A 71 11.79 -12.43 46.26
N VAL A 72 13.04 -12.26 45.82
CA VAL A 72 14.07 -13.32 45.83
C VAL A 72 15.42 -12.73 46.19
N THR A 73 16.03 -13.26 47.24
CA THR A 73 17.35 -12.86 47.72
C THR A 73 18.38 -13.95 47.37
N THR A 74 19.48 -13.59 46.72
CA THR A 74 20.61 -14.51 46.44
C THR A 74 21.95 -13.78 46.50
N SER A 75 23.04 -14.49 46.77
CA SER A 75 24.38 -13.93 46.57
C SER A 75 24.74 -13.91 45.08
N TYR A 76 25.41 -12.84 44.63
CA TYR A 76 25.82 -12.67 43.22
C TYR A 76 26.73 -13.80 42.74
N ALA A 77 27.63 -14.33 43.58
CA ALA A 77 28.50 -15.46 43.24
C ALA A 77 27.71 -16.72 42.80
N THR A 78 26.51 -16.89 43.35
CA THR A 78 25.64 -18.03 43.03
C THR A 78 24.54 -17.69 42.04
N PHE A 79 24.46 -16.44 41.59
CA PHE A 79 23.39 -15.92 40.75
C PHE A 79 23.18 -16.70 39.44
N PRO A 80 24.22 -17.05 38.66
CA PRO A 80 24.02 -17.89 37.47
C PRO A 80 23.43 -19.27 37.82
N ARG A 81 23.80 -19.83 38.97
CA ARG A 81 23.29 -21.12 39.45
C ARG A 81 21.83 -21.01 39.89
N THR A 82 21.42 -19.89 40.48
CA THR A 82 20.03 -19.65 40.88
C THR A 82 19.14 -19.42 39.68
N MET A 83 19.59 -18.70 38.64
CA MET A 83 18.83 -18.54 37.39
C MET A 83 18.61 -19.89 36.70
N LYS A 84 19.64 -20.74 36.62
CA LYS A 84 19.50 -22.12 36.14
C LYS A 84 18.58 -22.99 37.02
N ALA A 85 18.50 -22.72 38.32
CA ALA A 85 17.57 -23.42 39.21
C ALA A 85 16.12 -22.96 38.99
N LEU A 86 15.92 -21.67 38.72
CA LEU A 86 14.64 -21.06 38.40
C LEU A 86 14.11 -21.56 37.03
N ALA A 87 14.94 -21.59 35.99
CA ALA A 87 14.58 -22.20 34.70
C ALA A 87 14.09 -23.65 34.86
N ARG A 88 14.80 -24.45 35.67
CA ARG A 88 14.35 -25.82 35.99
C ARG A 88 13.06 -25.85 36.81
N ALA A 89 12.80 -24.87 37.65
CA ALA A 89 11.56 -24.78 38.42
C ALA A 89 10.36 -24.41 37.52
N LEU A 90 10.57 -23.51 36.56
CA LEU A 90 9.60 -23.16 35.52
C LEU A 90 9.31 -24.38 34.62
N ASN A 91 10.33 -25.07 34.11
CA ASN A 91 10.11 -26.27 33.29
C ASN A 91 9.38 -27.40 34.05
N ARG A 92 9.52 -27.48 35.38
CA ARG A 92 8.75 -28.42 36.20
C ARG A 92 7.28 -28.02 36.39
N SER A 93 6.95 -26.73 36.39
CA SER A 93 5.56 -26.29 36.47
C SER A 93 4.87 -26.34 35.11
N LEU A 94 5.61 -26.06 34.04
CA LEU A 94 5.15 -26.08 32.66
C LEU A 94 5.08 -27.50 32.07
N SER A 95 5.45 -28.55 32.81
CA SER A 95 5.48 -29.92 32.29
C SER A 95 4.12 -30.46 31.81
N SER A 96 3.01 -29.86 32.28
CA SER A 96 1.64 -30.19 31.83
C SER A 96 1.14 -29.27 30.72
N SER A 97 1.93 -28.29 30.29
CA SER A 97 1.62 -27.36 29.20
C SER A 97 2.49 -27.65 27.98
N ASN A 98 2.10 -27.13 26.82
CA ASN A 98 2.87 -27.27 25.57
C ASN A 98 4.04 -26.27 25.46
N ILE A 99 4.41 -25.64 26.58
CA ILE A 99 5.37 -24.55 26.64
C ILE A 99 6.55 -24.99 27.49
N THR A 100 7.75 -24.61 27.10
CA THR A 100 8.96 -24.87 27.87
C THR A 100 9.86 -23.65 27.85
N VAL A 101 10.66 -23.47 28.90
CA VAL A 101 11.79 -22.53 28.88
C VAL A 101 12.87 -23.14 28.00
N THR A 102 13.13 -22.50 26.86
CA THR A 102 14.12 -22.92 25.86
C THR A 102 15.52 -22.50 26.28
N ASP A 103 15.67 -21.24 26.70
CA ASP A 103 16.91 -20.69 27.19
C ASP A 103 16.68 -19.59 28.25
N HIS A 104 17.77 -19.15 28.86
CA HIS A 104 17.79 -18.01 29.75
C HIS A 104 19.06 -17.19 29.55
N GLU A 105 18.88 -15.89 29.43
CA GLU A 105 19.95 -14.91 29.29
C GLU A 105 20.11 -14.14 30.59
N VAL A 106 21.36 -13.81 30.91
CA VAL A 106 21.71 -13.02 32.09
C VAL A 106 22.53 -11.83 31.61
N GLY A 107 22.07 -10.64 31.94
CA GLY A 107 22.70 -9.38 31.57
C GLY A 107 23.97 -9.13 32.36
N GLU A 108 24.80 -8.26 31.82
CA GLU A 108 25.91 -7.72 32.58
C GLU A 108 25.38 -6.79 33.68
N PRO A 109 26.06 -6.69 34.82
CA PRO A 109 25.71 -5.70 35.82
C PRO A 109 25.82 -4.28 35.29
N LYS A 110 24.74 -3.51 35.44
CA LYS A 110 24.67 -2.12 35.00
C LYS A 110 24.35 -1.21 36.17
N LYS A 111 24.59 0.08 35.95
CA LYS A 111 24.37 1.11 36.95
C LYS A 111 23.22 2.01 36.51
N ASN A 112 22.25 2.17 37.40
CA ASN A 112 21.36 3.32 37.38
C ASN A 112 21.88 4.39 38.36
N ASN A 113 21.38 5.63 38.30
CA ASN A 113 21.81 6.73 39.16
C ASN A 113 21.67 6.47 40.67
N LEU A 114 20.88 5.46 41.08
CA LEU A 114 20.62 5.10 42.49
C LEU A 114 21.27 3.80 42.96
N PHE A 115 21.11 2.70 42.22
CA PHE A 115 21.60 1.37 42.60
C PHE A 115 22.08 0.59 41.38
N ALA A 116 22.91 -0.43 41.62
CA ALA A 116 23.37 -1.34 40.58
C ALA A 116 22.28 -2.38 40.29
N THR A 117 22.03 -2.66 39.01
CA THR A 117 21.01 -3.59 38.54
C THR A 117 21.63 -4.70 37.70
N VAL A 118 20.98 -5.86 37.71
CA VAL A 118 21.26 -6.97 36.79
C VAL A 118 19.95 -7.59 36.38
N ALA A 119 19.76 -7.81 35.08
CA ALA A 119 18.55 -8.44 34.55
C ALA A 119 18.80 -9.89 34.14
N ALA A 120 17.76 -10.70 34.18
CA ALA A 120 17.73 -12.04 33.58
C ALA A 120 16.43 -12.22 32.83
N GLN A 121 16.46 -12.86 31.67
CA GLN A 121 15.29 -13.18 30.87
C GLN A 121 15.23 -14.67 30.56
N PHE A 122 14.05 -15.26 30.71
CA PHE A 122 13.76 -16.65 30.40
C PHE A 122 12.87 -16.68 29.16
N ILE A 123 13.34 -17.31 28.10
CA ILE A 123 12.63 -17.39 26.82
C ILE A 123 11.77 -18.65 26.82
N LEU A 124 10.50 -18.51 26.49
CA LEU A 124 9.55 -19.60 26.37
C LEU A 124 9.41 -20.05 24.91
N SER A 125 9.09 -21.33 24.70
CA SER A 125 9.02 -21.95 23.37
C SER A 125 7.90 -21.41 22.48
N ASP A 126 6.92 -20.73 23.05
CA ASP A 126 5.82 -20.09 22.33
C ASP A 126 6.10 -18.63 21.97
N GLY A 127 7.29 -18.11 22.30
CA GLY A 127 7.71 -16.74 22.04
C GLY A 127 7.52 -15.79 23.22
N GLN A 128 6.83 -16.21 24.28
CA GLN A 128 6.72 -15.41 25.50
C GLN A 128 8.08 -15.31 26.22
N ALA A 129 8.25 -14.28 27.04
CA ALA A 129 9.45 -14.10 27.85
C ALA A 129 9.12 -13.72 29.30
N VAL A 130 9.82 -14.32 30.26
CA VAL A 130 9.76 -13.91 31.66
C VAL A 130 11.03 -13.15 31.99
N SER A 131 10.91 -11.88 32.33
CA SER A 131 12.04 -11.01 32.67
C SER A 131 12.05 -10.72 34.17
N VAL A 132 13.26 -10.68 34.75
CA VAL A 132 13.45 -10.41 36.17
C VAL A 132 14.58 -9.42 36.34
N VAL A 133 14.34 -8.37 37.13
CA VAL A 133 15.33 -7.33 37.42
C VAL A 133 15.70 -7.40 38.89
N PHE A 134 17.00 -7.45 39.14
CA PHE A 134 17.57 -7.50 40.47
C PHE A 134 18.38 -6.24 40.76
N HIS A 135 18.45 -5.88 42.03
CA HIS A 135 19.31 -4.81 42.52
C HIS A 135 20.19 -5.29 43.67
N ALA A 136 21.31 -4.61 43.88
CA ALA A 136 22.16 -4.80 45.07
C ALA A 136 21.95 -3.62 46.04
N PRO A 137 21.57 -3.87 47.31
CA PRO A 137 21.30 -2.82 48.30
C PRO A 137 22.56 -2.32 49.03
N ASP A 138 23.74 -2.91 48.82
CA ASP A 138 24.98 -2.56 49.54
C ASP A 138 25.63 -1.26 49.04
N GLU A 139 26.25 -0.52 49.95
CA GLU A 139 26.69 0.89 49.85
C GLU A 139 27.81 1.20 48.82
N ASP A 140 28.24 0.26 47.96
CA ASP A 140 29.22 0.49 46.89
C ASP A 140 28.53 0.48 45.50
N PRO A 141 28.00 1.62 45.03
CA PRO A 141 27.05 1.72 43.91
C PRO A 141 27.67 1.58 42.51
N LYS A 142 28.81 0.90 42.36
CA LYS A 142 29.58 0.88 41.10
C LYS A 142 29.91 -0.49 40.55
N VAL A 143 29.93 -1.56 41.35
CA VAL A 143 30.31 -2.91 40.90
C VAL A 143 29.63 -3.96 41.78
N PHE A 144 28.98 -4.96 41.18
CA PHE A 144 28.53 -6.14 41.92
C PHE A 144 29.74 -6.99 42.33
N LYS A 145 29.96 -7.14 43.63
CA LYS A 145 30.95 -8.06 44.18
C LYS A 145 30.33 -9.46 44.30
N PRO A 146 31.13 -10.54 44.25
CA PRO A 146 30.61 -11.90 44.39
C PRO A 146 29.80 -12.13 45.68
N ASP A 147 30.19 -11.50 46.78
CA ASP A 147 29.52 -11.65 48.08
C ASP A 147 28.28 -10.77 48.24
N ASP A 148 28.02 -9.87 47.29
CA ASP A 148 26.87 -8.96 47.38
C ASP A 148 25.56 -9.74 47.33
N VAL A 149 24.61 -9.26 48.14
CA VAL A 149 23.24 -9.74 48.12
C VAL A 149 22.50 -9.06 46.97
N VAL A 150 21.84 -9.87 46.16
CA VAL A 150 21.11 -9.45 44.96
C VAL A 150 19.65 -9.80 45.17
N ILE A 151 18.79 -8.80 45.02
CA ILE A 151 17.38 -8.88 45.38
C ILE A 151 16.50 -8.56 44.18
N ALA A 152 15.63 -9.49 43.81
CA ALA A 152 14.65 -9.30 42.74
C ALA A 152 13.58 -8.31 43.18
N PHE A 153 13.42 -7.21 42.45
CA PHE A 153 12.41 -6.19 42.75
C PHE A 153 11.36 -6.02 41.65
N ARG A 154 11.60 -6.55 40.45
CA ARG A 154 10.65 -6.48 39.33
C ARG A 154 10.62 -7.78 38.57
N TRP A 155 9.41 -8.25 38.29
CA TRP A 155 9.15 -9.41 37.44
C TRP A 155 8.17 -9.02 36.35
N LEU A 156 8.49 -9.35 35.11
CA LEU A 156 7.66 -9.10 33.95
C LEU A 156 7.36 -10.43 33.25
N LEU A 157 6.12 -10.62 32.83
CA LEU A 157 5.77 -11.57 31.77
C LEU A 157 5.49 -10.72 30.54
N ASN A 158 6.33 -10.87 29.51
CA ASN A 158 6.33 -9.99 28.34
C ASN A 158 6.55 -8.54 28.82
N LYS A 159 5.64 -7.60 28.53
CA LYS A 159 5.69 -6.22 29.07
C LYS A 159 4.88 -6.03 30.36
N ARG A 160 4.18 -7.06 30.84
CA ARG A 160 3.27 -6.98 31.99
C ARG A 160 3.97 -7.24 33.32
N ASP A 161 3.81 -6.33 34.28
CA ASP A 161 4.32 -6.52 35.64
C ASP A 161 3.55 -7.59 36.42
N ILE A 162 4.28 -8.60 36.90
CA ILE A 162 3.77 -9.73 37.69
C ILE A 162 4.45 -9.82 39.07
N THR A 163 5.15 -8.78 39.51
CA THR A 163 5.91 -8.77 40.78
C THR A 163 5.05 -9.16 41.98
N GLN A 164 3.78 -8.74 42.00
CA GLN A 164 2.84 -9.08 43.07
C GLN A 164 2.61 -10.58 43.23
N VAL A 165 2.71 -11.35 42.14
CA VAL A 165 2.50 -12.81 42.14
C VAL A 165 3.59 -13.53 42.92
N VAL A 166 4.80 -12.98 42.92
CA VAL A 166 6.00 -13.59 43.51
C VAL A 166 6.44 -12.88 44.79
N ALA A 167 5.72 -11.84 45.20
CA ALA A 167 5.99 -11.08 46.41
C ALA A 167 5.96 -11.96 47.69
N PRO A 168 6.76 -11.62 48.72
CA PRO A 168 6.77 -12.34 49.99
C PRO A 168 5.39 -12.39 50.65
N GLU A 169 5.12 -13.48 51.36
CA GLU A 169 3.82 -13.71 51.98
C GLU A 169 3.92 -13.78 53.51
N MET A 170 2.85 -13.32 54.16
CA MET A 170 2.73 -13.39 55.61
C MET A 170 2.46 -14.84 56.05
N ASN A 171 3.41 -15.44 56.74
CA ASN A 171 3.25 -16.78 57.32
C ASN A 171 3.49 -16.73 58.83
N LYS A 172 2.41 -16.97 59.60
CA LYS A 172 2.42 -16.91 61.07
C LYS A 172 2.96 -15.58 61.62
N GLY A 173 2.53 -14.47 61.04
CA GLY A 173 2.91 -13.12 61.50
C GLY A 173 4.34 -12.69 61.14
N LYS A 174 5.05 -13.45 60.29
CA LYS A 174 6.34 -13.05 59.72
C LYS A 174 6.27 -13.10 58.20
N MET A 175 6.79 -12.07 57.53
CA MET A 175 7.00 -12.10 56.08
C MET A 175 8.04 -13.18 55.76
N ARG A 176 7.71 -14.05 54.80
CA ARG A 176 8.62 -15.08 54.30
C ARG A 176 8.70 -15.00 52.78
N GLU A 177 9.92 -15.11 52.28
CA GLU A 177 10.20 -15.23 50.85
C GLU A 177 9.51 -16.46 50.26
N VAL A 178 9.10 -16.33 49.00
CA VAL A 178 8.47 -17.41 48.25
C VAL A 178 9.56 -18.33 47.70
N SER A 179 9.38 -19.66 47.86
CA SER A 179 10.37 -20.61 47.34
C SER A 179 10.44 -20.58 45.80
N LEU A 180 11.61 -20.84 45.21
CA LEU A 180 11.77 -20.93 43.74
C LEU A 180 10.79 -21.92 43.09
N SER A 181 10.42 -22.99 43.78
CA SER A 181 9.41 -23.93 43.28
C SER A 181 8.01 -23.34 43.26
N THR A 182 7.68 -22.51 44.24
CA THR A 182 6.38 -21.82 44.29
C THR A 182 6.33 -20.71 43.26
N ILE A 183 7.42 -19.93 43.12
CA ILE A 183 7.57 -18.93 42.06
C ILE A 183 7.38 -19.57 40.69
N GLY A 184 8.12 -20.65 40.41
CA GLY A 184 8.01 -21.37 39.14
C GLY A 184 6.58 -21.85 38.86
N LYS A 185 5.86 -22.36 39.87
CA LYS A 185 4.44 -22.74 39.73
C LYS A 185 3.55 -21.55 39.39
N ARG A 186 3.67 -20.44 40.11
CA ARG A 186 2.81 -19.27 39.89
C ARG A 186 3.03 -18.64 38.52
N ILE A 187 4.29 -18.41 38.15
CA ILE A 187 4.65 -17.85 36.85
C ILE A 187 4.26 -18.83 35.74
N GLY A 188 4.60 -20.11 35.87
CA GLY A 188 4.29 -21.12 34.86
C GLY A 188 2.79 -21.24 34.60
N ASN A 189 1.96 -21.17 35.64
CA ASN A 189 0.50 -21.20 35.46
C ASN A 189 -0.02 -19.99 34.68
N ILE A 190 0.49 -18.79 34.96
CA ILE A 190 0.06 -17.56 34.26
C ILE A 190 0.57 -17.56 32.82
N ALA A 191 1.83 -17.95 32.59
CA ALA A 191 2.39 -18.08 31.25
C ALA A 191 1.62 -19.11 30.40
N ALA A 192 1.27 -20.26 30.99
CA ALA A 192 0.47 -21.29 30.33
C ALA A 192 -0.95 -20.81 29.99
N ALA A 193 -1.59 -20.07 30.91
CA ALA A 193 -2.90 -19.49 30.66
C ALA A 193 -2.88 -18.38 29.59
N ASN A 194 -1.75 -17.66 29.46
CA ASN A 194 -1.59 -16.56 28.51
C ASN A 194 -1.22 -17.00 27.08
N SER A 195 -0.78 -18.25 26.90
CA SER A 195 -0.11 -18.70 25.67
C SER A 195 -0.98 -18.61 24.41
N GLU A 196 -2.24 -19.04 24.50
CA GLU A 196 -3.16 -19.02 23.35
C GLU A 196 -3.45 -17.58 22.89
N THR A 197 -3.79 -16.70 23.84
CA THR A 197 -4.00 -15.27 23.57
C THR A 197 -2.74 -14.59 23.04
N PHE A 198 -1.57 -14.94 23.59
CA PHE A 198 -0.29 -14.42 23.12
C PHE A 198 -0.03 -14.81 21.66
N GLN A 199 -0.22 -16.08 21.28
CA GLN A 199 0.02 -16.52 19.91
C GLN A 199 -0.95 -15.86 18.92
N ALA A 200 -2.22 -15.71 19.30
CA ALA A 200 -3.21 -15.02 18.49
C ALA A 200 -2.81 -13.55 18.25
N LYS A 201 -2.46 -12.82 19.32
CA LYS A 201 -2.03 -11.42 19.20
C LYS A 201 -0.68 -11.25 18.51
N GLN A 202 0.25 -12.17 18.70
CA GLN A 202 1.54 -12.15 18.01
C GLN A 202 1.37 -12.27 16.49
N LYS A 203 0.39 -13.06 16.04
CA LYS A 203 0.07 -13.17 14.61
C LYS A 203 -0.44 -11.84 14.06
N GLU A 204 -1.45 -11.26 14.70
CA GLU A 204 -2.04 -9.96 14.34
C GLU A 204 -0.99 -8.84 14.28
N VAL A 205 -0.19 -8.69 15.35
CA VAL A 205 0.92 -7.73 15.40
C VAL A 205 1.93 -7.93 14.27
N THR A 206 2.23 -9.18 13.93
CA THR A 206 3.20 -9.49 12.86
C THR A 206 2.63 -9.09 11.49
N GLU A 207 1.33 -9.28 11.28
CA GLU A 207 0.62 -8.82 10.09
C GLU A 207 0.65 -7.29 9.99
N SER A 208 0.25 -6.57 11.05
CA SER A 208 0.30 -5.10 11.09
C SER A 208 1.72 -4.55 10.89
N ARG A 209 2.75 -5.22 11.42
CA ARG A 209 4.15 -4.82 11.22
C ARG A 209 4.59 -4.95 9.76
N ASN A 210 4.15 -6.00 9.08
CA ASN A 210 4.44 -6.20 7.67
C ASN A 210 3.73 -5.15 6.80
N GLU A 211 2.50 -4.78 7.16
CA GLU A 211 1.77 -3.70 6.51
C GLU A 211 2.43 -2.33 6.72
N LEU A 212 2.84 -2.00 7.95
CA LEU A 212 3.57 -0.76 8.22
C LEU A 212 4.89 -0.69 7.44
N ALA A 213 5.61 -1.81 7.33
CA ALA A 213 6.83 -1.86 6.54
C ALA A 213 6.57 -1.60 5.04
N SER A 214 5.50 -2.17 4.47
CA SER A 214 5.14 -1.95 3.06
C SER A 214 4.64 -0.53 2.80
N LEU A 215 3.86 0.04 3.72
CA LEU A 215 3.43 1.45 3.69
C LEU A 215 4.60 2.42 3.82
N GLN A 216 5.59 2.09 4.65
CA GLN A 216 6.78 2.91 4.79
C GLN A 216 7.65 2.87 3.52
N GLU A 217 7.75 1.70 2.87
CA GLU A 217 8.43 1.58 1.58
C GLU A 217 7.72 2.38 0.48
N SER A 218 6.38 2.31 0.40
CA SER A 218 5.61 3.10 -0.56
C SER A 218 5.70 4.60 -0.29
N SER A 219 5.68 5.03 0.98
CA SER A 219 5.88 6.43 1.37
C SER A 219 7.25 6.95 0.94
N ASN A 220 8.31 6.16 1.14
CA ASN A 220 9.65 6.53 0.69
C ASN A 220 9.74 6.63 -0.85
N ALA A 221 9.13 5.69 -1.57
CA ALA A 221 9.09 5.73 -3.03
C ALA A 221 8.36 6.98 -3.56
N LEU A 222 7.22 7.34 -2.94
CA LEU A 222 6.48 8.56 -3.28
C LEU A 222 7.27 9.83 -2.95
N LEU A 223 8.03 9.85 -1.85
CA LEU A 223 8.93 10.97 -1.52
C LEU A 223 10.03 11.13 -2.58
N ASP A 224 10.61 10.03 -3.05
CA ASP A 224 11.60 10.04 -4.12
C ASP A 224 10.99 10.55 -5.44
N GLU A 225 9.78 10.12 -5.78
CA GLU A 225 9.04 10.62 -6.95
C GLU A 225 8.71 12.12 -6.82
N LEU A 226 8.29 12.59 -5.65
CA LEU A 226 8.05 14.01 -5.41
C LEU A 226 9.33 14.83 -5.61
N ASN A 227 10.46 14.32 -5.13
CA ASN A 227 11.76 14.96 -5.33
C ASN A 227 12.14 15.02 -6.81
N THR A 228 11.94 13.95 -7.59
CA THR A 228 12.22 13.96 -9.04
C THR A 228 11.32 14.95 -9.78
N LEU A 229 10.01 14.94 -9.53
CA LEU A 229 9.07 15.89 -10.13
C LEU A 229 9.43 17.34 -9.76
N THR A 230 9.82 17.60 -8.52
CA THR A 230 10.24 18.94 -8.08
C THR A 230 11.47 19.40 -8.87
N THR A 231 12.44 18.52 -9.10
CA THR A 231 13.61 18.85 -9.93
C THR A 231 13.24 19.08 -11.40
N GLU A 232 12.29 18.31 -11.94
CA GLU A 232 11.81 18.48 -13.32
C GLU A 232 11.07 19.81 -13.50
N VAL A 233 10.20 20.18 -12.55
CA VAL A 233 9.52 21.49 -12.54
C VAL A 233 10.53 22.63 -12.51
N ALA A 234 11.56 22.56 -11.64
CA ALA A 234 12.60 23.58 -11.60
C ALA A 234 13.39 23.68 -12.93
N GLN A 235 13.64 22.55 -13.61
CA GLN A 235 14.27 22.54 -14.93
C GLN A 235 13.36 23.16 -16.00
N LEU A 236 12.07 22.82 -15.99
CA LEU A 236 11.08 23.37 -16.92
C LEU A 236 10.93 24.89 -16.74
N GLU A 237 10.83 25.37 -15.50
CA GLU A 237 10.82 26.81 -15.20
C GLU A 237 12.08 27.53 -15.70
N GLY A 238 13.25 26.86 -15.62
CA GLY A 238 14.49 27.36 -16.19
C GLY A 238 14.44 27.49 -17.71
N ARG A 239 13.91 26.46 -18.39
CA ARG A 239 13.74 26.46 -19.85
C ARG A 239 12.72 27.49 -20.31
N ASP A 240 11.66 27.70 -19.55
CA ASP A 240 10.60 28.67 -19.88
C ASP A 240 11.16 30.10 -19.87
N LYS A 241 11.95 30.45 -18.85
CA LYS A 241 12.66 31.74 -18.79
C LYS A 241 13.63 31.95 -19.95
N GLU A 242 14.34 30.89 -20.37
CA GLU A 242 15.24 30.97 -21.52
C GLU A 242 14.46 31.18 -22.84
N LEU A 243 13.34 30.48 -23.01
CA LEU A 243 12.44 30.65 -24.15
C LEU A 243 11.84 32.05 -24.19
N GLU A 244 11.36 32.58 -23.06
CA GLU A 244 10.87 33.95 -22.95
C GLU A 244 11.93 34.96 -23.39
N HIS A 245 13.18 34.81 -22.91
CA HIS A 245 14.27 35.67 -23.33
C HIS A 245 14.53 35.57 -24.84
N MET A 246 14.58 34.36 -25.40
CA MET A 246 14.74 34.19 -26.86
C MET A 246 13.61 34.83 -27.66
N VAL A 247 12.36 34.70 -27.20
CA VAL A 247 11.19 35.34 -27.84
C VAL A 247 11.36 36.86 -27.82
N THR A 248 11.78 37.45 -26.71
CA THR A 248 12.02 38.91 -26.64
C THR A 248 13.10 39.36 -27.63
N VAL A 249 14.25 38.68 -27.66
CA VAL A 249 15.35 39.02 -28.56
C VAL A 249 14.93 38.88 -30.03
N LYS A 250 14.22 37.81 -30.38
CA LYS A 250 13.73 37.60 -31.75
C LYS A 250 12.65 38.61 -32.14
N SER A 251 11.81 39.04 -31.21
CA SER A 251 10.83 40.09 -31.47
C SER A 251 11.49 41.43 -31.78
N ASP A 252 12.57 41.78 -31.08
CA ASP A 252 13.36 42.98 -31.34
C ASP A 252 14.07 42.90 -32.71
N GLU A 253 14.71 41.77 -33.03
CA GLU A 253 15.33 41.55 -34.35
C GLU A 253 14.31 41.66 -35.49
N LEU A 254 13.09 41.15 -35.30
CA LEU A 254 12.01 41.26 -36.29
C LEU A 254 11.59 42.72 -36.47
N ALA A 255 11.45 43.49 -35.39
CA ALA A 255 11.10 44.90 -35.46
C ALA A 255 12.18 45.71 -36.20
N GLU A 256 13.47 45.43 -35.96
CA GLU A 256 14.58 46.04 -36.70
C GLU A 256 14.53 45.71 -38.19
N ARG A 257 14.31 44.42 -38.53
CA ARG A 257 14.19 43.99 -39.93
C ARG A 257 12.98 44.62 -40.63
N GLN A 258 11.86 44.80 -39.94
CA GLN A 258 10.69 45.49 -40.48
C GLN A 258 11.02 46.94 -40.82
N ARG A 259 11.60 47.69 -39.87
CA ARG A 259 12.05 49.08 -40.11
C ARG A 259 13.02 49.19 -41.28
N TYR A 260 13.96 48.26 -41.39
CA TYR A 260 14.90 48.22 -42.51
C TYR A 260 14.18 47.98 -43.85
N ASN A 261 13.27 47.00 -43.91
CA ASN A 261 12.47 46.73 -45.11
C ASN A 261 11.60 47.94 -45.50
N ASP A 262 11.00 48.63 -44.54
CA ASP A 262 10.20 49.83 -44.79
C ASP A 262 11.07 50.94 -45.40
N SER A 263 12.27 51.16 -44.86
CA SER A 263 13.23 52.13 -45.42
C SER A 263 13.65 51.77 -46.86
N LEU A 264 13.81 50.48 -47.17
CA LEU A 264 14.12 50.03 -48.52
C LEU A 264 12.94 50.25 -49.46
N ARG A 265 11.71 50.00 -49.01
CA ARG A 265 10.49 50.24 -49.79
C ARG A 265 10.31 51.72 -50.11
N GLU A 266 10.56 52.61 -49.14
CA GLU A 266 10.58 54.06 -49.38
C GLU A 266 11.65 54.45 -50.41
N LYS A 267 12.85 53.88 -50.31
CA LYS A 267 13.94 54.13 -51.26
C LYS A 267 13.62 53.64 -52.66
N ILE A 268 12.97 52.47 -52.79
CA ILE A 268 12.47 51.95 -54.07
C ILE A 268 11.39 52.87 -54.64
N ALA A 269 10.45 53.35 -53.82
CA ALA A 269 9.41 54.27 -54.26
C ALA A 269 10.00 55.61 -54.75
N ALA A 270 10.97 56.17 -54.02
CA ALA A 270 11.68 57.38 -54.41
C ALA A 270 12.48 57.20 -55.73
N LEU A 271 13.15 56.05 -55.90
CA LEU A 271 13.87 55.73 -57.14
C LEU A 271 12.92 55.54 -58.33
N LYS A 272 11.75 54.93 -58.12
CA LYS A 272 10.71 54.84 -59.15
C LYS A 272 10.15 56.21 -59.53
N ALA A 273 9.92 57.09 -58.55
CA ALA A 273 9.46 58.47 -58.79
C ALA A 273 10.51 59.37 -59.47
N ALA A 274 11.80 59.05 -59.32
CA ALA A 274 12.91 59.77 -59.96
C ALA A 274 13.24 59.27 -61.38
N GLN A 275 12.59 58.21 -61.86
CA GLN A 275 12.65 57.84 -63.28
C GLN A 275 11.65 58.73 -64.05
N PRO A 276 12.07 59.38 -65.15
CA PRO A 276 11.14 60.13 -66.00
C PRO A 276 10.14 59.15 -66.64
N GLU A 277 8.85 59.52 -66.60
CA GLU A 277 7.77 58.79 -67.27
C GLU A 277 8.14 58.49 -68.73
N PRO A 278 8.07 57.22 -69.20
CA PRO A 278 7.94 56.96 -70.62
C PRO A 278 6.49 57.27 -71.05
N GLU A 279 6.36 57.97 -72.18
CA GLU A 279 5.11 58.39 -72.84
C GLU A 279 4.08 57.26 -73.07
N PRO A 280 2.78 57.59 -73.25
CA PRO A 280 1.69 56.61 -73.18
C PRO A 280 1.38 55.90 -74.51
N SER A 281 0.81 54.69 -74.34
CA SER A 281 -0.01 53.83 -75.23
C SER A 281 0.67 52.69 -76.01
N PRO A 282 -0.05 51.58 -76.31
CA PRO A 282 -1.31 51.06 -75.74
C PRO A 282 -1.20 49.59 -75.22
N GLU A 283 -2.19 49.20 -74.43
CA GLU A 283 -2.56 47.82 -74.06
C GLU A 283 -2.52 46.83 -75.25
N PRO A 284 -2.25 45.51 -75.04
CA PRO A 284 -3.30 44.63 -74.50
C PRO A 284 -2.86 43.38 -73.69
N SER A 285 -3.89 42.69 -73.20
CA SER A 285 -3.96 41.30 -72.68
C SER A 285 -3.58 41.13 -71.21
N GLN A 286 -4.54 40.90 -70.30
CA GLN A 286 -5.22 39.61 -70.05
C GLN A 286 -4.27 38.41 -70.14
N GLY A 287 -3.94 37.82 -68.99
CA GLY A 287 -3.19 36.58 -68.95
C GLY A 287 -2.60 36.30 -67.58
N GLU A 288 -3.46 35.78 -66.70
CA GLU A 288 -3.18 34.72 -65.74
C GLU A 288 -2.14 34.94 -64.63
N GLY A 289 -2.60 34.68 -63.41
CA GLY A 289 -1.83 34.78 -62.19
C GLY A 289 -0.65 33.83 -62.18
N GLU A 290 0.41 34.30 -61.53
CA GLU A 290 1.55 33.50 -61.13
C GLU A 290 1.10 32.25 -60.35
N PRO A 291 1.73 31.08 -60.60
CA PRO A 291 1.37 29.85 -59.92
C PRO A 291 1.85 29.91 -58.46
N GLN A 292 0.92 29.83 -57.51
CA GLN A 292 1.23 29.45 -56.14
C GLN A 292 1.17 27.91 -56.01
N PRO A 293 2.11 27.28 -55.30
CA PRO A 293 2.28 25.83 -55.30
C PRO A 293 1.14 25.13 -54.55
N GLU A 294 0.42 24.23 -55.23
CA GLU A 294 -0.71 23.45 -54.71
C GLU A 294 -0.32 22.37 -53.67
N GLU A 295 0.97 22.21 -53.37
CA GLU A 295 1.51 21.19 -52.44
C GLU A 295 1.11 21.38 -50.96
N ASN A 296 0.68 22.59 -50.54
CA ASN A 296 0.35 22.87 -49.13
C ASN A 296 -1.14 22.69 -48.76
N THR A 297 -2.01 22.41 -49.73
CA THR A 297 -3.47 22.50 -49.51
C THR A 297 -4.04 21.38 -48.63
N ALA A 298 -3.59 20.13 -48.82
CA ALA A 298 -4.05 18.98 -48.01
C ALA A 298 -3.49 19.02 -46.58
N LEU A 299 -2.22 19.44 -46.44
CA LEU A 299 -1.53 19.62 -45.16
C LEU A 299 -2.24 20.65 -44.28
N GLU A 300 -2.55 21.82 -44.85
CA GLU A 300 -3.21 22.90 -44.13
C GLU A 300 -4.67 22.54 -43.79
N ARG A 301 -5.39 21.87 -44.70
CA ARG A 301 -6.77 21.44 -44.45
C ARG A 301 -6.88 20.48 -43.28
N PHE A 302 -6.10 19.40 -43.24
CA PHE A 302 -6.22 18.43 -42.16
C PHE A 302 -5.85 19.02 -40.79
N LYS A 303 -4.80 19.84 -40.75
CA LYS A 303 -4.38 20.55 -39.53
C LYS A 303 -5.44 21.53 -39.01
N LEU A 304 -6.19 22.18 -39.91
CA LEU A 304 -7.25 23.12 -39.55
C LEU A 304 -8.52 22.41 -39.06
N VAL A 305 -8.89 21.30 -39.70
CA VAL A 305 -10.14 20.59 -39.43
C VAL A 305 -10.10 19.82 -38.10
N GLU A 306 -9.02 19.09 -37.81
CA GLU A 306 -8.88 18.34 -36.54
C GLU A 306 -7.42 18.34 -36.05
N PRO A 307 -6.97 19.39 -35.34
CA PRO A 307 -5.57 19.55 -34.92
C PRO A 307 -5.03 18.43 -34.03
N SER A 308 -5.89 17.84 -33.20
CA SER A 308 -5.52 16.74 -32.29
C SER A 308 -5.22 15.46 -33.07
N LEU A 309 -6.14 15.06 -33.96
CA LEU A 309 -5.95 13.88 -34.80
C LEU A 309 -4.76 14.07 -35.76
N PHE A 310 -4.55 15.28 -36.28
CA PHE A 310 -3.37 15.60 -37.09
C PHE A 310 -2.07 15.31 -36.33
N LYS A 311 -1.92 15.80 -35.10
CA LYS A 311 -0.73 15.55 -34.27
C LYS A 311 -0.51 14.05 -34.02
N ASP A 312 -1.58 13.33 -33.70
CA ASP A 312 -1.53 11.89 -33.45
C ASP A 312 -1.10 11.08 -34.68
N VAL A 313 -1.65 11.43 -35.85
CA VAL A 313 -1.33 10.76 -37.12
C VAL A 313 0.11 11.07 -37.51
N VAL A 314 0.56 12.32 -37.40
CA VAL A 314 1.96 12.71 -37.69
C VAL A 314 2.95 11.99 -36.76
N ALA A 315 2.66 11.93 -35.46
CA ALA A 315 3.48 11.21 -34.50
C ALA A 315 3.57 9.72 -34.86
N SER A 316 2.43 9.08 -35.17
CA SER A 316 2.38 7.67 -35.57
C SER A 316 3.16 7.41 -36.86
N ILE A 317 3.07 8.31 -37.85
CA ILE A 317 3.83 8.23 -39.10
C ILE A 317 5.34 8.32 -38.84
N SER A 318 5.76 9.27 -37.99
CA SER A 318 7.17 9.44 -37.62
C SER A 318 7.73 8.17 -36.95
N THR A 319 6.98 7.58 -36.01
CA THR A 319 7.38 6.33 -35.36
C THR A 319 7.45 5.17 -36.35
N ILE A 320 6.49 5.05 -37.28
CA ILE A 320 6.52 4.03 -38.34
C ILE A 320 7.78 4.19 -39.21
N ALA A 321 8.12 5.42 -39.60
CA ALA A 321 9.31 5.70 -40.39
C ALA A 321 10.60 5.37 -39.62
N ALA A 322 10.68 5.68 -38.32
CA ALA A 322 11.83 5.34 -37.47
C ALA A 322 12.00 3.82 -37.31
N ILE A 323 10.90 3.07 -37.15
CA ILE A 323 10.90 1.59 -37.15
C ILE A 323 11.38 1.07 -38.50
N ASP A 324 10.89 1.63 -39.61
CA ASP A 324 11.26 1.20 -40.96
C ASP A 324 12.73 1.48 -41.30
N ARG A 325 13.36 2.50 -40.68
CA ARG A 325 14.81 2.78 -40.72
C ARG A 325 15.64 1.94 -39.74
N GLY A 326 15.00 1.22 -38.81
CA GLY A 326 15.66 0.39 -37.80
C GLY A 326 16.23 1.18 -36.60
N GLU A 327 15.76 2.41 -36.39
CA GLU A 327 16.18 3.29 -35.28
C GLU A 327 15.51 2.89 -33.96
N GLU A 328 14.27 2.41 -34.00
CA GLU A 328 13.45 2.03 -32.84
C GLU A 328 13.35 0.50 -32.71
N LYS A 329 14.19 -0.11 -31.86
CA LYS A 329 14.19 -1.57 -31.63
C LYS A 329 13.16 -1.95 -30.57
N GLY A 330 12.21 -2.82 -30.92
CA GLY A 330 11.22 -3.40 -30.01
C GLY A 330 9.78 -2.91 -30.23
N LEU A 331 9.56 -1.90 -31.08
CA LEU A 331 8.23 -1.42 -31.43
C LEU A 331 7.72 -2.10 -32.73
N THR A 332 6.44 -2.49 -32.73
CA THR A 332 5.82 -3.19 -33.86
C THR A 332 5.07 -2.21 -34.77
N ARG A 333 5.48 -2.13 -36.05
CA ARG A 333 4.87 -1.28 -37.09
C ARG A 333 3.33 -1.39 -37.17
N SER A 334 2.81 -2.62 -37.07
CA SER A 334 1.38 -2.89 -37.22
C SER A 334 0.52 -2.22 -36.14
N LEU A 335 1.06 -1.99 -34.94
CA LEU A 335 0.32 -1.32 -33.86
C LEU A 335 -0.02 0.13 -34.24
N PHE A 336 0.95 0.88 -34.76
CA PHE A 336 0.75 2.26 -35.20
C PHE A 336 -0.16 2.35 -36.42
N VAL A 337 0.00 1.44 -37.39
CA VAL A 337 -0.91 1.35 -38.54
C VAL A 337 -2.34 1.07 -38.09
N SER A 338 -2.53 0.13 -37.14
CA SER A 338 -3.84 -0.21 -36.60
C SER A 338 -4.47 0.95 -35.81
N SER A 339 -3.67 1.71 -35.06
CA SER A 339 -4.09 2.90 -34.33
C SER A 339 -4.65 3.96 -35.27
N ILE A 340 -3.94 4.29 -36.36
CA ILE A 340 -4.40 5.24 -37.38
C ILE A 340 -5.72 4.75 -38.00
N VAL A 341 -5.77 3.51 -38.46
CA VAL A 341 -6.95 2.94 -39.12
C VAL A 341 -8.18 2.94 -38.20
N ASN A 342 -8.01 2.56 -36.93
CA ASN A 342 -9.11 2.53 -35.97
C ASN A 342 -9.63 3.93 -35.67
N LYS A 343 -8.75 4.92 -35.50
CA LYS A 343 -9.16 6.32 -35.31
C LYS A 343 -9.98 6.82 -36.50
N LEU A 344 -9.56 6.55 -37.73
CA LEU A 344 -10.31 6.95 -38.94
C LEU A 344 -11.67 6.25 -39.03
N LYS A 345 -11.74 4.95 -38.72
CA LYS A 345 -13.01 4.20 -38.67
C LYS A 345 -13.98 4.75 -37.63
N THR A 346 -13.49 5.05 -36.42
CA THR A 346 -14.32 5.65 -35.37
C THR A 346 -14.86 7.01 -35.78
N ARG A 347 -14.04 7.86 -36.41
CA ARG A 347 -14.44 9.18 -36.90
C ARG A 347 -15.48 9.08 -38.01
N HIS A 348 -15.30 8.13 -38.93
CA HIS A 348 -16.30 7.81 -39.96
C HIS A 348 -17.63 7.36 -39.35
N ASN A 349 -17.60 6.45 -38.37
CA ASN A 349 -18.82 5.98 -37.69
C ASN A 349 -19.54 7.10 -36.91
N ASN A 350 -18.79 8.10 -36.46
CA ASN A 350 -19.33 9.30 -35.82
C ASN A 350 -19.81 10.38 -36.81
N GLY A 351 -19.85 10.07 -38.12
CA GLY A 351 -20.34 10.97 -39.17
C GLY A 351 -19.35 12.08 -39.57
N GLN A 352 -18.08 11.98 -39.18
CA GLN A 352 -17.06 13.01 -39.44
C GLN A 352 -16.34 12.78 -40.77
N SER A 353 -17.10 12.70 -41.87
CA SER A 353 -16.57 12.34 -43.19
C SER A 353 -15.52 13.32 -43.72
N GLU A 354 -15.70 14.63 -43.50
CA GLU A 354 -14.72 15.65 -43.93
C GLU A 354 -13.36 15.50 -43.24
N VAL A 355 -13.35 15.13 -41.95
CA VAL A 355 -12.13 14.87 -41.18
C VAL A 355 -11.40 13.64 -41.74
N VAL A 356 -12.17 12.60 -42.06
CA VAL A 356 -11.64 11.33 -42.61
C VAL A 356 -11.06 11.54 -44.00
N ASP A 357 -11.75 12.31 -44.85
CA ASP A 357 -11.27 12.65 -46.19
C ASP A 357 -9.96 13.45 -46.12
N ALA A 358 -9.92 14.52 -45.32
CA ALA A 358 -8.71 15.33 -45.14
C ALA A 358 -7.53 14.51 -44.58
N ALA A 359 -7.80 13.57 -43.66
CA ALA A 359 -6.78 12.69 -43.10
C ALA A 359 -6.26 11.68 -44.12
N LEU A 360 -7.14 11.07 -44.93
CA LEU A 360 -6.75 10.12 -45.97
C LEU A 360 -5.98 10.80 -47.10
N ASP A 361 -6.40 12.00 -47.53
CA ASP A 361 -5.67 12.83 -48.48
C ASP A 361 -4.25 13.12 -47.96
N PHE A 362 -4.13 13.59 -46.71
CA PHE A 362 -2.84 13.85 -46.08
C PHE A 362 -1.95 12.60 -45.99
N ILE A 363 -2.48 11.45 -45.55
CA ILE A 363 -1.72 10.20 -45.45
C ILE A 363 -1.29 9.73 -46.85
N SER A 364 -2.15 9.87 -47.86
CA SER A 364 -1.86 9.49 -49.24
C SER A 364 -0.70 10.30 -49.81
N GLU A 365 -0.62 11.59 -49.47
CA GLU A 365 0.47 12.48 -49.88
C GLU A 365 1.74 12.18 -49.09
N ALA A 366 1.64 12.10 -47.76
CA ALA A 366 2.78 11.89 -46.87
C ALA A 366 3.55 10.60 -47.22
N GLN A 367 2.84 9.51 -47.55
CA GLN A 367 3.48 8.23 -47.87
C GLN A 367 4.15 8.17 -49.24
N LYS A 368 3.96 9.16 -50.15
CA LYS A 368 4.69 9.22 -51.43
C LYS A 368 6.19 9.43 -51.25
N SER A 369 6.56 10.12 -50.16
CA SER A 369 7.95 10.44 -49.83
C SER A 369 8.67 9.31 -49.06
N LEU A 370 7.98 8.20 -48.75
CA LEU A 370 8.50 7.10 -47.95
C LEU A 370 8.76 5.85 -48.80
N ASP A 371 9.85 5.14 -48.51
CA ASP A 371 10.22 3.90 -49.22
C ASP A 371 9.19 2.77 -49.04
N LYS A 372 8.46 2.78 -47.92
CA LYS A 372 7.43 1.79 -47.59
C LYS A 372 6.12 2.53 -47.27
N PRO A 373 4.99 2.19 -47.91
CA PRO A 373 3.73 2.87 -47.67
C PRO A 373 3.23 2.61 -46.26
N ILE A 374 2.83 3.66 -45.53
CA ILE A 374 2.33 3.56 -44.15
C ILE A 374 1.12 2.64 -44.11
N ILE A 375 0.12 2.92 -44.95
CA ILE A 375 -1.07 2.11 -45.13
C ILE A 375 -1.05 1.54 -46.56
N SER A 376 -1.06 0.22 -46.70
CA SER A 376 -1.11 -0.41 -48.03
C SER A 376 -2.36 0.02 -48.81
N ALA A 377 -2.25 0.16 -50.13
CA ALA A 377 -3.39 0.48 -51.00
C ALA A 377 -4.55 -0.52 -50.92
N ARG A 378 -4.29 -1.77 -50.47
CA ARG A 378 -5.32 -2.82 -50.28
C ARG A 378 -6.11 -2.68 -48.98
N ASN A 379 -5.78 -1.72 -48.12
CA ASN A 379 -6.46 -1.56 -46.84
C ASN A 379 -7.87 -0.98 -47.03
N GLY A 380 -8.88 -1.60 -46.44
CA GLY A 380 -10.27 -1.14 -46.53
C GLY A 380 -10.52 0.26 -45.95
N VAL A 381 -9.58 0.88 -45.23
CA VAL A 381 -9.71 2.27 -44.76
C VAL A 381 -9.83 3.25 -45.93
N TRP A 382 -9.24 2.95 -47.10
CA TRP A 382 -9.31 3.81 -48.27
C TRP A 382 -10.72 3.89 -48.87
N SER A 383 -11.59 2.89 -48.61
CA SER A 383 -12.98 2.95 -49.06
C SER A 383 -13.85 3.88 -48.21
N LEU A 384 -13.33 4.41 -47.10
CA LEU A 384 -14.01 5.42 -46.29
C LEU A 384 -13.89 6.82 -46.91
N HIS A 385 -13.01 6.99 -47.90
CA HIS A 385 -12.85 8.25 -48.61
C HIS A 385 -14.08 8.51 -49.50
N SER A 386 -14.67 9.69 -49.42
CA SER A 386 -15.86 10.06 -50.20
C SER A 386 -15.68 9.93 -51.72
N ASN A 387 -14.44 10.10 -52.22
CA ASN A 387 -14.11 9.93 -53.65
C ASN A 387 -13.81 8.47 -54.09
N ALA A 388 -13.91 7.47 -53.21
CA ALA A 388 -13.55 6.08 -53.53
C ALA A 388 -14.44 5.39 -54.59
N ALA A 389 -15.55 6.01 -55.01
CA ALA A 389 -16.45 5.50 -56.04
C ALA A 389 -15.96 5.74 -57.49
N GLY A 390 -14.83 6.45 -57.70
CA GLY A 390 -14.42 6.96 -59.03
C GLY A 390 -13.33 6.19 -59.80
N SER A 391 -12.80 5.06 -59.30
CA SER A 391 -11.75 4.30 -60.00
C SER A 391 -12.10 2.82 -60.15
N LYS A 392 -13.15 2.56 -60.94
CA LYS A 392 -13.40 1.28 -61.60
C LYS A 392 -13.37 1.51 -63.10
N GLU A 393 -12.19 1.46 -63.70
CA GLU A 393 -12.00 1.17 -65.13
C GLU A 393 -10.49 1.09 -65.43
N GLU A 394 -9.95 -0.13 -65.37
CA GLU A 394 -9.07 -0.69 -66.40
C GLU A 394 -9.07 -2.22 -66.22
N LYS A 395 -9.90 -2.85 -67.05
CA LYS A 395 -9.93 -4.29 -67.36
C LYS A 395 -9.37 -4.40 -68.78
N ASP A 396 -8.33 -5.18 -69.04
CA ASP A 396 -8.36 -6.52 -69.68
C ASP A 396 -6.92 -6.71 -70.24
N GLU A 397 -6.29 -7.85 -70.44
CA GLU A 397 -6.68 -9.26 -70.48
C GLU A 397 -5.34 -10.03 -70.61
N ASN A 398 -5.16 -11.12 -69.86
CA ASN A 398 -4.88 -12.40 -70.50
C ASN A 398 -5.22 -13.55 -69.53
N ALA A 399 -6.42 -14.09 -69.75
CA ALA A 399 -6.82 -15.50 -69.77
C ALA A 399 -5.93 -16.56 -69.09
N ALA A 400 -6.43 -17.61 -68.42
CA ALA A 400 -7.77 -18.08 -68.06
C ALA A 400 -7.55 -19.39 -67.21
N PRO A 401 -8.52 -20.30 -66.99
CA PRO A 401 -9.08 -20.57 -65.66
C PRO A 401 -8.97 -22.06 -65.24
N ASP A 402 -9.30 -22.39 -63.99
CA ASP A 402 -10.46 -23.28 -63.72
C ASP A 402 -10.80 -23.33 -62.22
N ALA A 403 -12.10 -23.35 -61.96
CA ALA A 403 -12.76 -23.55 -60.67
C ALA A 403 -13.22 -25.04 -60.60
N PRO A 404 -14.08 -25.51 -59.67
CA PRO A 404 -14.67 -24.88 -58.49
C PRO A 404 -14.69 -25.73 -57.21
N GLU A 405 -15.14 -25.07 -56.12
CA GLU A 405 -15.55 -25.58 -54.81
C GLU A 405 -16.68 -26.64 -54.89
N THR A 406 -16.83 -27.60 -53.98
CA THR A 406 -17.49 -27.54 -52.64
C THR A 406 -17.67 -29.01 -52.13
N PRO A 407 -18.48 -29.36 -51.09
CA PRO A 407 -18.10 -29.60 -49.69
C PRO A 407 -18.48 -31.03 -49.18
N SER A 408 -18.07 -31.45 -47.98
CA SER A 408 -18.86 -32.40 -47.12
C SER A 408 -18.14 -32.82 -45.82
N THR A 409 -18.86 -32.73 -44.70
CA THR A 409 -18.89 -33.68 -43.56
C THR A 409 -20.22 -34.48 -43.68
N PRO A 410 -20.55 -35.57 -42.93
CA PRO A 410 -20.05 -36.06 -41.63
C PRO A 410 -19.90 -37.62 -41.53
N GLU A 411 -19.78 -38.13 -40.28
CA GLU A 411 -20.14 -39.47 -39.74
C GLU A 411 -19.04 -40.42 -39.18
N ASP A 412 -19.13 -40.56 -37.85
CA ASP A 412 -19.32 -41.77 -37.02
C ASP A 412 -18.18 -42.63 -36.41
N THR A 413 -18.44 -42.87 -35.12
CA THR A 413 -17.85 -43.74 -34.07
C THR A 413 -17.95 -45.25 -34.41
N PRO A 414 -17.25 -46.23 -33.75
CA PRO A 414 -17.63 -46.75 -32.40
C PRO A 414 -16.47 -47.36 -31.53
N THR A 415 -16.49 -47.23 -30.19
CA THR A 415 -16.90 -48.22 -29.13
C THR A 415 -15.85 -49.27 -28.71
N GLU A 416 -15.54 -49.36 -27.40
CA GLU A 416 -15.68 -50.58 -26.57
C GLU A 416 -15.26 -50.37 -25.09
N THR A 417 -16.17 -50.69 -24.17
CA THR A 417 -15.92 -51.17 -22.80
C THR A 417 -16.12 -52.69 -22.77
N PRO A 418 -15.58 -53.43 -21.77
CA PRO A 418 -16.51 -53.97 -20.75
C PRO A 418 -15.95 -54.21 -19.32
N ASP A 419 -16.89 -54.11 -18.38
CA ASP A 419 -17.18 -54.94 -17.18
C ASP A 419 -16.25 -55.06 -15.95
N THR A 420 -16.88 -54.72 -14.81
CA THR A 420 -16.55 -54.97 -13.39
C THR A 420 -17.08 -56.35 -12.93
N PRO A 421 -16.65 -56.89 -11.76
CA PRO A 421 -17.53 -56.80 -10.58
C PRO A 421 -16.85 -56.72 -9.18
N ASP A 422 -17.41 -55.82 -8.35
CA ASP A 422 -17.84 -55.86 -6.93
C ASP A 422 -17.06 -56.62 -5.82
N GLU A 423 -16.64 -55.91 -4.74
CA GLU A 423 -17.19 -56.05 -3.37
C GLU A 423 -16.66 -54.97 -2.38
N SER A 424 -17.58 -54.11 -1.92
CA SER A 424 -17.86 -53.66 -0.53
C SER A 424 -16.88 -52.89 0.40
N GLN A 425 -17.33 -51.65 0.72
CA GLN A 425 -17.37 -50.90 2.01
C GLN A 425 -16.04 -50.36 2.62
N LYS A 426 -15.91 -49.16 3.21
CA LYS A 426 -16.81 -48.10 3.77
C LYS A 426 -15.91 -46.85 3.97
N GLY A 427 -16.26 -45.64 3.54
CA GLY A 427 -16.93 -44.64 4.39
C GLY A 427 -16.39 -43.22 4.11
N GLU A 428 -17.31 -42.25 4.19
CA GLU A 428 -17.16 -40.78 4.25
C GLU A 428 -16.72 -40.04 2.97
N ASN A 429 -17.74 -39.59 2.21
CA ASN A 429 -17.62 -38.50 1.23
C ASN A 429 -18.13 -37.19 1.88
N ASP A 430 -17.26 -36.19 1.91
CA ASP A 430 -17.63 -34.78 1.90
C ASP A 430 -18.25 -34.47 0.53
N ASP A 431 -19.52 -34.09 0.51
CA ASP A 431 -20.19 -33.61 -0.69
C ASP A 431 -20.27 -32.08 -0.63
N MET A 432 -19.62 -31.48 -1.63
CA MET A 432 -19.71 -30.08 -2.00
C MET A 432 -21.18 -29.75 -2.27
N ASN A 433 -21.78 -28.88 -1.46
CA ASN A 433 -23.14 -28.44 -1.72
C ASN A 433 -23.16 -27.37 -2.81
N GLU A 434 -23.74 -27.74 -3.95
CA GLU A 434 -24.11 -26.87 -5.06
C GLU A 434 -25.04 -25.75 -4.60
N GLN A 435 -24.77 -24.55 -5.12
CA GLN A 435 -25.62 -23.36 -4.97
C GLN A 435 -26.98 -23.58 -5.64
N SER A 436 -28.04 -23.42 -4.85
CA SER A 436 -29.41 -23.23 -5.33
C SER A 436 -29.65 -21.75 -5.63
N VAL A 437 -29.83 -21.44 -6.91
CA VAL A 437 -30.32 -20.17 -7.44
C VAL A 437 -31.71 -19.86 -6.86
N GLY A 438 -31.82 -18.81 -6.04
CA GLY A 438 -33.12 -18.22 -5.70
C GLY A 438 -33.28 -17.54 -4.33
N ASP A 439 -32.39 -17.76 -3.36
CA ASP A 439 -32.51 -17.12 -2.04
C ASP A 439 -31.62 -15.87 -1.94
N LYS A 440 -32.18 -14.78 -1.41
CA LYS A 440 -31.41 -13.58 -1.08
C LYS A 440 -30.33 -13.96 -0.05
N PRO A 441 -29.10 -13.43 -0.15
CA PRO A 441 -28.07 -13.65 0.86
C PRO A 441 -28.58 -13.22 2.26
N GLN A 442 -28.19 -13.96 3.30
CA GLN A 442 -28.61 -13.67 4.68
C GLN A 442 -28.24 -12.23 5.10
N ALA A 443 -27.08 -11.74 4.66
CA ALA A 443 -26.65 -10.36 4.81
C ALA A 443 -27.61 -9.31 4.23
N VAL A 444 -28.29 -9.62 3.13
CA VAL A 444 -29.29 -8.70 2.55
C VAL A 444 -30.54 -8.66 3.43
N LEU A 445 -30.94 -9.81 4.00
CA LEU A 445 -32.10 -9.90 4.89
C LEU A 445 -31.86 -9.16 6.21
N THR A 446 -30.64 -9.23 6.77
CA THR A 446 -30.28 -8.48 7.98
C THR A 446 -30.34 -6.97 7.73
N LEU A 447 -29.78 -6.47 6.63
CA LEU A 447 -29.87 -5.06 6.26
C LEU A 447 -31.32 -4.61 5.99
N GLU A 448 -32.13 -5.42 5.31
CA GLU A 448 -33.56 -5.13 5.12
C GLU A 448 -34.32 -5.07 6.46
N ASN A 449 -34.00 -5.94 7.42
CA ASN A 449 -34.63 -5.93 8.74
C ASN A 449 -34.26 -4.67 9.55
N ILE A 450 -33.01 -4.21 9.45
CA ILE A 450 -32.55 -2.97 10.08
C ILE A 450 -33.27 -1.76 9.48
N VAL A 451 -33.35 -1.68 8.15
CA VAL A 451 -34.06 -0.59 7.47
C VAL A 451 -35.56 -0.57 7.81
N ASN A 452 -36.15 -1.75 8.00
CA ASN A 452 -37.57 -1.90 8.39
C ASN A 452 -37.82 -1.67 9.90
N GLY A 453 -36.79 -1.36 10.69
CA GLY A 453 -36.91 -1.07 12.12
C GLY A 453 -37.19 -2.28 13.00
N VAL A 454 -36.84 -3.49 12.54
CA VAL A 454 -36.97 -4.72 13.32
C VAL A 454 -36.03 -4.74 14.53
N HIS A 455 -34.92 -3.99 14.44
CA HIS A 455 -33.87 -3.90 15.45
C HIS A 455 -33.90 -2.58 16.25
N ASP A 456 -35.00 -1.82 16.20
CA ASP A 456 -35.15 -0.55 16.92
C ASP A 456 -35.13 -0.70 18.46
N ASP A 457 -35.35 -1.91 18.97
CA ASP A 457 -35.31 -2.27 20.39
C ASP A 457 -33.93 -2.70 20.89
N VAL A 458 -32.96 -2.80 19.98
CA VAL A 458 -31.57 -3.20 20.24
C VAL A 458 -30.70 -1.93 20.42
N ALA A 459 -29.57 -2.05 21.13
CA ALA A 459 -28.66 -0.92 21.31
C ALA A 459 -28.07 -0.46 19.96
N ALA A 460 -27.86 0.85 19.79
CA ALA A 460 -27.34 1.40 18.54
C ALA A 460 -25.99 0.77 18.16
N ASP A 461 -25.11 0.52 19.14
CA ASP A 461 -23.82 -0.16 18.95
C ASP A 461 -23.97 -1.58 18.37
N ASP A 462 -24.93 -2.36 18.88
CA ASP A 462 -25.19 -3.73 18.39
C ASP A 462 -25.77 -3.71 16.96
N VAL A 463 -26.56 -2.68 16.60
CA VAL A 463 -27.08 -2.49 15.23
C VAL A 463 -25.95 -2.14 14.27
N LEU A 464 -24.97 -1.34 14.71
CA LEU A 464 -23.79 -1.02 13.92
C LEU A 464 -22.96 -2.28 13.62
N GLU A 465 -22.74 -3.14 14.62
CA GLU A 465 -22.04 -4.42 14.45
C GLU A 465 -22.76 -5.33 13.42
N MET A 466 -24.10 -5.37 13.45
CA MET A 466 -24.88 -6.14 12.45
C MET A 466 -24.75 -5.59 11.02
N ILE A 467 -24.60 -4.27 10.86
CA ILE A 467 -24.38 -3.65 9.54
C ILE A 467 -22.99 -3.97 9.03
N GLU A 468 -21.98 -3.91 9.90
CA GLU A 468 -20.58 -4.23 9.56
C GLU A 468 -20.43 -5.69 9.15
N GLU A 469 -20.98 -6.63 9.94
CA GLU A 469 -20.94 -8.07 9.63
C GLU A 469 -21.65 -8.37 8.29
N ALA A 470 -22.82 -7.76 8.05
CA ALA A 470 -23.54 -7.91 6.79
C ALA A 470 -22.78 -7.32 5.60
N SER A 471 -22.09 -6.19 5.79
CA SER A 471 -21.26 -5.57 4.74
C SER A 471 -20.07 -6.46 4.38
N GLU A 472 -19.37 -7.02 5.37
CA GLU A 472 -18.27 -7.96 5.14
C GLU A 472 -18.71 -9.24 4.42
N GLU A 473 -19.89 -9.77 4.75
CA GLU A 473 -20.46 -10.92 4.05
C GLU A 473 -20.77 -10.60 2.59
N LEU A 474 -21.31 -9.41 2.29
CA LEU A 474 -21.57 -8.97 0.92
C LEU A 474 -20.28 -8.71 0.14
N GLU A 475 -19.22 -8.27 0.81
CA GLU A 475 -17.88 -8.13 0.22
C GLU A 475 -17.30 -9.49 -0.18
N LYS A 476 -17.39 -10.50 0.70
CA LYS A 476 -16.98 -11.88 0.39
C LYS A 476 -17.74 -12.49 -0.79
N LEU A 477 -18.99 -12.06 -1.00
CA LEU A 477 -19.83 -12.49 -2.11
C LEU A 477 -19.67 -11.62 -3.39
N GLY A 478 -18.94 -10.50 -3.32
CA GLY A 478 -18.75 -9.56 -4.43
C GLY A 478 -20.03 -8.80 -4.81
N LEU A 479 -20.96 -8.61 -3.87
CA LEU A 479 -22.28 -8.01 -4.09
C LEU A 479 -22.43 -6.60 -3.50
N VAL A 480 -21.35 -6.00 -2.99
CA VAL A 480 -21.37 -4.67 -2.34
C VAL A 480 -21.92 -3.59 -3.28
N GLU A 481 -21.48 -3.55 -4.53
CA GLU A 481 -21.98 -2.56 -5.51
C GLU A 481 -23.48 -2.72 -5.82
N GLU A 482 -24.03 -3.92 -5.70
CA GLU A 482 -25.46 -4.19 -5.94
C GLU A 482 -26.33 -3.69 -4.76
N TYR A 483 -25.81 -3.75 -3.53
CA TYR A 483 -26.54 -3.43 -2.31
C TYR A 483 -26.04 -2.17 -1.58
N ASP A 484 -25.19 -1.36 -2.19
CA ASP A 484 -24.63 -0.11 -1.62
C ASP A 484 -25.72 0.83 -1.08
N ALA A 485 -26.81 1.00 -1.85
CA ALA A 485 -27.95 1.83 -1.42
C ALA A 485 -28.67 1.28 -0.18
N LEU A 486 -28.71 -0.05 -0.02
CA LEU A 486 -29.32 -0.72 1.13
C LEU A 486 -28.43 -0.59 2.37
N ILE A 487 -27.11 -0.75 2.20
CA ILE A 487 -26.12 -0.51 3.25
C ILE A 487 -26.22 0.93 3.74
N GLY A 488 -26.24 1.91 2.82
CA GLY A 488 -26.41 3.32 3.18
C GLY A 488 -27.72 3.59 3.93
N SER A 489 -28.83 2.96 3.52
CA SER A 489 -30.12 3.09 4.22
C SER A 489 -30.09 2.50 5.64
N ALA A 490 -29.36 1.40 5.85
CA ALA A 490 -29.21 0.79 7.17
C ALA A 490 -28.35 1.67 8.09
N VAL A 491 -27.29 2.29 7.56
CA VAL A 491 -26.45 3.26 8.30
C VAL A 491 -27.24 4.51 8.69
N GLU A 492 -28.11 5.02 7.82
CA GLU A 492 -29.04 6.12 8.18
C GLU A 492 -29.97 5.71 9.33
N LYS A 493 -30.44 4.45 9.36
CA LYS A 493 -31.25 3.94 10.49
C LYS A 493 -30.48 3.78 11.78
N TYR A 494 -29.23 3.34 11.71
CA TYR A 494 -28.34 3.38 12.85
C TYR A 494 -28.20 4.80 13.41
N ALA A 495 -27.93 5.80 12.56
CA ALA A 495 -27.80 7.19 13.00
C ALA A 495 -29.08 7.73 13.67
N GLU A 496 -30.25 7.39 13.13
CA GLU A 496 -31.54 7.74 13.77
C GLU A 496 -31.77 7.06 15.13
N LEU A 497 -31.20 5.86 15.35
CA LEU A 497 -31.30 5.12 16.61
C LEU A 497 -30.32 5.66 17.65
N ASP A 498 -29.10 5.96 17.23
CA ASP A 498 -28.05 6.55 18.06
C ASP A 498 -28.52 7.90 18.66
N GLU A 499 -29.07 8.78 17.81
CA GLU A 499 -29.66 10.07 18.25
C GLU A 499 -30.84 9.93 19.23
N LYS A 500 -31.53 8.78 19.26
CA LYS A 500 -32.65 8.52 20.19
C LYS A 500 -32.20 7.89 21.50
N GLN A 501 -31.02 7.27 21.53
CA GLN A 501 -30.47 6.59 22.69
C GLN A 501 -29.54 7.49 23.51
N GLU A 502 -29.02 8.57 22.92
CA GLU A 502 -28.48 9.75 23.65
C GLU A 502 -29.55 10.55 24.40
#